data_AF-A0A2A3Y7C3-F1
#
_entry.id   AF-A0A2A3Y7C3-F1
#
_cell.length_a   1.000
_cell.length_b   1.000
_cell.length_c   1.000
_cell.angle_alpha   90.00
_cell.angle_beta   90.00
_cell.angle_gamma   90.00
#
_symmetry.space_group_name_H-M   'P 1'
#
loop_
_entity.id
_entity.type
_entity.pdbx_description
1 polymer ?
#
loop_
_entity_poly.entity_id
_entity_poly.type
_entity_poly.pdbx_seq_one_letter_code
_entity_poly.pdbx_strand_id
1 'polypeptide(L)'
;MNREPELSAAEQLAAFENAQREMTPVAKRGAKQLGMLCVSLGLVLGVMHGLLHVYHPERSLTAFFILVGAAILAIFALSFGYLKVRSVLPRGMSKAYLLSLFASLGIYAVTLTLITTPMAAFLVVLLGLAVALPLLLGGVWMMKR
;
A
#
# COMPACT_ATOMS: atom_id res chain seq x y z
N MET A 1 -36.62 15.44 -35.60
CA MET A 1 -36.06 14.22 -34.97
C MET A 1 -34.72 13.95 -35.66
N ASN A 2 -33.61 14.43 -35.10
CA ASN A 2 -32.29 14.11 -35.64
C ASN A 2 -31.99 12.65 -35.28
N ARG A 3 -31.82 11.80 -36.29
CA ARG A 3 -31.24 10.46 -36.09
C ARG A 3 -29.77 10.68 -35.76
N GLU A 4 -29.38 10.40 -34.52
CA GLU A 4 -27.97 10.28 -34.19
C GLU A 4 -27.35 9.25 -35.15
N PRO A 5 -26.19 9.52 -35.75
CA PRO A 5 -25.57 8.55 -36.65
C PRO A 5 -25.24 7.29 -35.86
N GLU A 6 -25.88 6.17 -36.22
CA GLU A 6 -25.56 4.85 -35.69
C GLU A 6 -24.13 4.51 -36.12
N LEU A 7 -23.17 4.72 -35.20
CA LEU A 7 -21.77 4.32 -35.37
C LEU A 7 -21.72 2.84 -35.73
N SER A 8 -21.02 2.50 -36.81
CA SER A 8 -20.84 1.11 -37.21
C SER A 8 -20.09 0.34 -36.11
N ALA A 9 -20.28 -0.98 -36.05
CA ALA A 9 -19.58 -1.83 -35.09
C ALA A 9 -18.05 -1.63 -35.14
N ALA A 10 -17.49 -1.32 -36.31
CA ALA A 10 -16.06 -1.02 -36.48
C ALA A 10 -15.66 0.32 -35.85
N GLU A 11 -16.49 1.35 -35.97
CA GLU A 11 -16.23 2.67 -35.36
C GLU A 11 -16.41 2.62 -33.84
N GLN A 12 -17.37 1.84 -33.34
CA GLN A 12 -17.50 1.58 -31.90
C GLN A 12 -16.28 0.83 -31.35
N LEU A 13 -15.75 -0.16 -32.09
CA LEU A 13 -14.53 -0.88 -31.71
C LEU A 13 -13.31 0.06 -31.68
N ALA A 14 -13.15 0.89 -32.71
CA ALA A 14 -12.05 1.85 -32.80
C ALA A 14 -12.13 2.92 -31.71
N ALA A 15 -13.33 3.41 -31.38
CA ALA A 15 -13.55 4.33 -30.27
C ALA A 15 -13.19 3.68 -28.92
N PHE A 16 -13.54 2.41 -28.73
CA PHE A 16 -13.18 1.66 -27.54
C PHE A 16 -11.66 1.40 -27.43
N GLU A 17 -11.00 1.01 -28.53
CA GLU A 17 -9.55 0.82 -28.57
C GLU A 17 -8.78 2.12 -28.29
N ASN A 18 -9.26 3.25 -28.83
CA ASN A 18 -8.68 4.57 -28.57
C ASN A 18 -8.87 4.98 -27.10
N ALA A 19 -10.08 4.81 -26.55
CA ALA A 19 -10.34 5.07 -25.14
C ALA A 19 -9.47 4.17 -24.24
N GLN A 20 -9.27 2.90 -24.61
CA GLN A 20 -8.41 1.98 -23.89
C GLN A 20 -6.94 2.41 -23.94
N ARG A 21 -6.44 2.83 -25.11
CA ARG A 21 -5.08 3.36 -25.30
C ARG A 21 -4.84 4.58 -24.43
N GLU A 22 -5.78 5.52 -24.36
CA GLU A 22 -5.67 6.72 -23.52
C GLU A 22 -5.69 6.40 -22.01
N MET A 23 -6.43 5.38 -21.59
CA MET A 23 -6.50 4.97 -20.18
C MET A 23 -5.26 4.20 -19.71
N THR A 24 -4.56 3.48 -20.59
CA THR A 24 -3.35 2.70 -20.25
C THR A 24 -2.26 3.51 -19.52
N PRO A 25 -1.82 4.69 -20.00
CA PRO A 25 -0.80 5.48 -19.31
C PRO A 25 -1.28 6.02 -17.95
N VAL A 26 -2.59 6.31 -17.81
CA VAL A 26 -3.17 6.74 -16.53
C VAL A 26 -3.16 5.59 -15.52
N ALA A 27 -3.57 4.39 -15.96
CA ALA A 27 -3.55 3.18 -15.14
C ALA A 27 -2.14 2.83 -14.66
N LYS A 28 -1.14 2.94 -15.54
CA LYS A 28 0.27 2.70 -15.19
C LYS A 28 0.81 3.73 -14.20
N ARG A 29 0.46 5.02 -14.36
CA ARG A 29 0.82 6.05 -13.38
C ARG A 29 0.17 5.80 -12.02
N GLY A 30 -1.11 5.41 -12.00
CA GLY A 30 -1.82 5.06 -10.76
C GLY A 30 -1.17 3.88 -10.02
N ALA A 31 -0.81 2.82 -10.76
CA ALA A 31 -0.06 1.68 -10.22
C ALA A 31 1.30 2.08 -9.65
N LYS A 32 2.06 2.92 -10.36
CA LYS A 32 3.36 3.40 -9.90
C LYS A 32 3.24 4.27 -8.64
N GLN A 33 2.26 5.17 -8.59
CA GLN A 33 2.00 6.01 -7.42
C GLN A 33 1.64 5.19 -6.19
N LEU A 34 0.75 4.21 -6.35
CA LEU A 34 0.39 3.30 -5.27
C LEU A 34 1.58 2.45 -4.84
N GLY A 35 2.38 1.97 -5.79
CA GLY A 35 3.59 1.19 -5.50
C GLY A 35 4.62 1.99 -4.70
N MET A 36 4.82 3.27 -5.03
CA MET A 36 5.68 4.17 -4.25
C MET A 36 5.14 4.39 -2.84
N LEU A 37 3.82 4.58 -2.68
CA LEU A 37 3.19 4.71 -1.35
C LEU A 37 3.36 3.43 -0.51
N CYS A 38 3.19 2.25 -1.11
CA CYS A 38 3.44 0.98 -0.42
C CYS A 38 4.87 0.89 0.09
N VAL A 39 5.86 1.23 -0.75
CA VAL A 39 7.27 1.17 -0.37
C VAL A 39 7.58 2.16 0.76
N SER A 40 7.18 3.42 0.61
CA SER A 40 7.49 4.46 1.60
C SER A 40 6.81 4.20 2.93
N LEU A 41 5.50 3.94 2.93
CA LEU A 41 4.74 3.71 4.16
C LEU A 41 5.03 2.35 4.78
N GLY A 42 5.40 1.34 3.99
CA GLY A 42 5.89 0.06 4.49
C GLY A 42 7.18 0.20 5.29
N LEU A 43 8.14 1.00 4.78
CA LEU A 43 9.37 1.32 5.53
C LEU A 43 9.07 2.11 6.80
N VAL A 44 8.17 3.10 6.72
CA VAL A 44 7.73 3.85 7.91
C VAL A 44 7.17 2.89 8.95
N LEU A 45 6.25 1.99 8.60
CA LEU A 45 5.69 1.00 9.53
C LEU A 45 6.77 0.10 10.14
N GLY A 46 7.75 -0.35 9.35
CA GLY A 46 8.88 -1.13 9.86
C GLY A 46 9.74 -0.37 10.86
N VAL A 47 10.05 0.90 10.58
CA VAL A 47 10.79 1.78 11.51
C VAL A 47 9.98 2.03 12.78
N MET A 48 8.68 2.30 12.64
CA MET A 48 7.79 2.53 13.77
C MET A 48 7.69 1.31 14.67
N HIS A 49 7.66 0.10 14.11
CA HIS A 49 7.72 -1.13 14.90
C HIS A 49 8.98 -1.18 15.78
N GLY A 50 10.14 -0.87 15.21
CA GLY A 50 11.39 -0.82 15.97
C GLY A 50 11.37 0.25 17.06
N LEU A 51 10.84 1.44 16.77
CA LEU A 51 10.69 2.51 17.76
C LEU A 51 9.72 2.13 18.88
N LEU A 52 8.63 1.44 18.57
CA LEU A 52 7.69 0.94 19.58
C LEU A 52 8.38 -0.04 20.52
N HIS A 53 9.30 -0.86 20.02
CA HIS A 53 10.07 -1.77 20.86
C HIS A 53 10.99 -1.03 21.86
N VAL A 54 11.57 0.10 21.45
CA VAL A 54 12.40 0.97 22.31
C VAL A 54 11.56 1.79 23.29
N TYR A 55 10.46 2.36 22.80
CA TYR A 55 9.52 3.21 23.53
C TYR A 55 8.23 2.43 23.85
N HIS A 56 8.39 1.27 24.49
CA HIS A 56 7.28 0.47 24.97
C HIS A 56 6.57 1.17 26.16
N PRO A 57 5.33 0.78 26.51
CA PRO A 57 4.49 1.53 27.44
C PRO A 57 5.11 1.77 28.82
N GLU A 58 5.91 0.82 29.32
CA GLU A 58 6.58 0.93 30.62
C GLU A 58 7.70 1.98 30.63
N ARG A 59 8.29 2.29 29.46
CA ARG A 59 9.32 3.33 29.33
C ARG A 59 8.75 4.72 29.12
N SER A 60 7.76 4.85 28.23
CA SER A 60 7.11 6.13 27.96
C SER A 60 5.76 5.92 27.29
N LEU A 61 4.70 6.04 28.08
CA LEU A 61 3.33 5.91 27.63
C LEU A 61 2.97 6.97 26.56
N THR A 62 3.45 8.20 26.72
CA THR A 62 3.23 9.28 25.73
C THR A 62 3.89 8.96 24.38
N ALA A 63 5.17 8.56 24.38
CA ALA A 63 5.86 8.22 23.13
C ALA A 63 5.22 7.01 22.45
N PHE A 64 4.82 6.01 23.23
CA PHE A 64 4.09 4.85 22.74
C PHE A 64 2.80 5.26 22.01
N PHE A 65 1.94 6.09 22.61
CA PHE A 65 0.70 6.53 21.97
C PHE A 65 0.93 7.40 20.73
N ILE A 66 1.97 8.26 20.72
CA ILE A 66 2.35 9.03 19.53
C ILE A 66 2.74 8.10 18.38
N LEU A 67 3.56 7.08 18.65
CA LEU A 67 3.98 6.10 17.67
C LEU A 67 2.81 5.23 17.18
N VAL A 68 1.90 4.83 18.06
CA VAL A 68 0.68 4.12 17.65
C VAL A 68 -0.19 5.02 16.75
N GLY A 69 -0.39 6.28 17.13
CA GLY A 69 -1.15 7.25 16.34
C GLY A 69 -0.56 7.47 14.94
N ALA A 70 0.76 7.65 14.84
CA ALA A 70 1.41 7.80 13.54
C ALA A 70 1.39 6.52 12.69
N ALA A 71 1.44 5.32 13.30
CA ALA A 71 1.26 4.06 12.57
C ALA A 71 -0.16 3.94 12.01
N ILE A 72 -1.17 4.31 12.80
CA ILE A 72 -2.57 4.38 12.35
C ILE A 72 -2.72 5.34 11.17
N LEU A 73 -2.13 6.55 11.26
CA LEU A 73 -2.15 7.53 10.16
C LEU A 73 -1.49 6.98 8.89
N ALA A 74 -0.39 6.24 9.00
CA ALA A 74 0.25 5.59 7.85
C ALA A 74 -0.68 4.56 7.18
N ILE A 75 -1.42 3.77 7.97
CA ILE A 75 -2.41 2.81 7.46
C ILE A 75 -3.57 3.53 6.77
N PHE A 76 -4.04 4.64 7.34
CA PHE A 76 -5.05 5.48 6.69
C PHE A 76 -4.54 6.09 5.39
N ALA A 77 -3.29 6.57 5.35
CA ALA A 77 -2.68 7.11 4.15
C ALA A 77 -2.56 6.06 3.03
N LEU A 78 -2.16 4.83 3.36
CA LEU A 78 -2.17 3.68 2.44
C LEU A 78 -3.59 3.44 1.89
N SER A 79 -4.56 3.35 2.79
CA SER A 79 -5.95 3.07 2.44
C SER A 79 -6.57 4.16 1.57
N PHE A 80 -6.30 5.43 1.89
CA PHE A 80 -6.76 6.58 1.12
C PHE A 80 -6.09 6.64 -0.25
N GLY A 81 -4.79 6.38 -0.31
CA GLY A 81 -4.04 6.26 -1.56
C GLY A 81 -4.65 5.22 -2.49
N TYR A 82 -5.00 4.05 -1.95
CA TYR A 82 -5.72 3.01 -2.68
C TYR A 82 -7.10 3.46 -3.17
N LEU A 83 -7.93 4.05 -2.31
CA LEU A 83 -9.27 4.53 -2.70
C LEU A 83 -9.21 5.54 -3.85
N LYS A 84 -8.19 6.40 -3.88
CA LYS A 84 -8.01 7.41 -4.92
C LYS A 84 -7.69 6.81 -6.30
N VAL A 85 -6.98 5.68 -6.34
CA VAL A 85 -6.52 5.08 -7.61
C VAL A 85 -7.24 3.77 -7.98
N ARG A 86 -8.09 3.22 -7.09
CA ARG A 86 -8.72 1.91 -7.29
C ARG A 86 -9.48 1.76 -8.61
N SER A 87 -10.10 2.83 -9.10
CA SER A 87 -10.90 2.84 -10.33
C SER A 87 -10.05 2.75 -11.60
N VAL A 88 -8.78 3.16 -11.52
CA VAL A 88 -7.86 3.19 -12.66
C VAL A 88 -6.80 2.09 -12.58
N LEU A 89 -6.77 1.28 -11.52
CA LEU A 89 -5.79 0.22 -11.37
C LEU A 89 -5.98 -0.89 -12.42
N PRO A 90 -4.90 -1.42 -13.01
CA PRO A 90 -4.98 -2.57 -13.89
C PRO A 90 -5.60 -3.79 -13.19
N ARG A 91 -6.26 -4.66 -13.96
CA ARG A 91 -6.85 -5.90 -13.43
C ARG A 91 -5.82 -6.71 -12.63
N GLY A 92 -6.22 -7.13 -11.43
CA GLY A 92 -5.38 -7.91 -10.52
C GLY A 92 -4.45 -7.09 -9.61
N MET A 93 -4.15 -5.82 -9.94
CA MET A 93 -3.29 -5.00 -9.07
C MET A 93 -3.95 -4.63 -7.75
N SER A 94 -5.26 -4.36 -7.76
CA SER A 94 -6.02 -4.13 -6.53
C SER A 94 -5.93 -5.35 -5.59
N LYS A 95 -6.07 -6.58 -6.11
CA LYS A 95 -5.94 -7.81 -5.30
C LYS A 95 -4.53 -7.97 -4.74
N ALA A 96 -3.50 -7.75 -5.57
CA ALA A 96 -2.11 -7.82 -5.14
C ALA A 96 -1.79 -6.81 -4.03
N TYR A 97 -2.27 -5.56 -4.18
CA TYR A 97 -2.14 -4.53 -3.15
C TYR A 97 -2.80 -4.94 -1.84
N LEU A 98 -4.07 -5.38 -1.89
CA LEU A 98 -4.80 -5.79 -0.69
C LEU A 98 -4.11 -6.96 0.01
N LEU A 99 -3.61 -7.94 -0.76
CA LEU A 99 -2.86 -9.06 -0.21
C LEU A 99 -1.59 -8.58 0.52
N SER A 100 -0.79 -7.72 -0.12
CA SER A 100 0.40 -7.12 0.50
C SER A 100 0.08 -6.31 1.75
N LEU A 101 -0.99 -5.51 1.72
CA LEU A 101 -1.44 -4.72 2.86
C LEU A 101 -1.86 -5.62 4.03
N PHE A 102 -2.75 -6.58 3.79
CA PHE A 102 -3.24 -7.46 4.84
C PHE A 102 -2.14 -8.39 5.38
N ALA A 103 -1.22 -8.85 4.53
CA ALA A 103 -0.06 -9.61 4.99
C ALA A 103 0.83 -8.77 5.92
N SER A 104 1.14 -7.52 5.54
CA SER A 104 1.93 -6.61 6.37
C SER A 104 1.21 -6.28 7.69
N LEU A 105 -0.09 -5.99 7.66
CA LEU A 105 -0.89 -5.74 8.86
C LEU A 105 -0.98 -6.96 9.78
N GLY A 106 -1.12 -8.15 9.21
CA GLY A 106 -1.12 -9.41 9.96
C GLY A 106 0.21 -9.63 10.67
N ILE A 107 1.33 -9.44 9.97
CA ILE A 107 2.66 -9.52 10.57
C ILE A 107 2.81 -8.44 11.65
N TYR A 108 2.42 -7.20 11.38
CA TYR A 108 2.49 -6.10 12.35
C TYR A 108 1.70 -6.38 13.63
N ALA A 109 0.48 -6.92 13.51
CA ALA A 109 -0.33 -7.28 14.67
C ALA A 109 0.32 -8.38 15.51
N VAL A 110 0.90 -9.40 14.86
CA VAL A 110 1.63 -10.47 15.56
C VAL A 110 2.88 -9.92 16.23
N THR A 111 3.69 -9.12 15.53
CA THR A 111 4.93 -8.59 16.11
C THR A 111 4.67 -7.57 17.22
N LEU A 112 3.55 -6.85 17.20
CA LEU A 112 3.14 -5.99 18.31
C LEU A 112 2.96 -6.75 19.63
N THR A 113 2.58 -8.02 19.60
CA THR A 113 2.49 -8.83 20.84
C THR A 113 3.85 -9.06 21.51
N LEU A 114 4.94 -8.86 20.77
CA LEU A 114 6.32 -9.12 21.21
C LEU A 114 7.04 -7.84 21.67
N ILE A 115 6.40 -6.67 21.60
CA ILE A 115 7.00 -5.35 21.89
C ILE A 115 7.66 -5.23 23.27
N THR A 116 7.14 -5.92 24.29
CA THR A 116 7.69 -5.89 25.66
C THR A 116 8.74 -6.97 25.90
N THR A 117 8.96 -7.88 24.93
CA THR A 117 9.89 -9.00 25.09
C THR A 117 11.32 -8.49 24.92
N PRO A 118 12.24 -8.68 25.88
CA PRO A 118 13.61 -8.24 25.70
C PRO A 118 14.26 -8.98 24.53
N MET A 119 14.63 -8.23 23.47
CA MET A 119 15.26 -8.76 22.27
C MET A 119 16.53 -7.97 21.93
N ALA A 120 17.50 -8.64 21.32
CA ALA A 120 18.66 -7.98 20.76
C ALA A 120 18.25 -7.02 19.62
N ALA A 121 18.92 -5.87 19.51
CA ALA A 121 18.56 -4.83 18.54
C ALA A 121 18.46 -5.34 17.09
N PHE A 122 19.29 -6.30 16.70
CA PHE A 122 19.23 -6.88 15.35
C PHE A 122 17.92 -7.64 15.09
N LEU A 123 17.35 -8.32 16.09
CA LEU A 123 16.06 -9.02 15.95
C LEU A 123 14.92 -8.02 15.79
N VAL A 124 14.95 -6.92 16.53
CA VAL A 124 13.97 -5.83 16.42
C VAL A 124 13.98 -5.24 15.00
N VAL A 125 15.16 -5.03 14.42
CA VAL A 125 15.31 -4.57 13.03
C VAL A 125 14.75 -5.60 12.05
N LEU A 126 15.02 -6.89 12.26
CA LEU A 126 14.49 -7.97 11.42
C LEU A 126 12.96 -8.05 11.48
N LEU A 127 12.34 -7.86 12.65
CA LEU A 127 10.89 -7.79 12.79
C LEU A 127 10.31 -6.58 12.06
N GLY A 128 10.94 -5.41 12.18
CA GLY A 128 10.56 -4.23 11.41
C GLY A 128 10.65 -4.45 9.90
N LEU A 129 11.70 -5.12 9.42
CA LEU A 129 11.83 -5.50 8.02
C LEU A 129 10.76 -6.53 7.61
N ALA A 130 10.46 -7.51 8.45
CA ALA A 130 9.41 -8.49 8.19
C ALA A 130 8.03 -7.84 8.02
N VAL A 131 7.73 -6.82 8.83
CA VAL A 131 6.52 -5.99 8.69
C VAL A 131 6.51 -5.27 7.34
N ALA A 132 7.63 -4.64 6.95
CA ALA A 132 7.72 -3.85 5.72
C ALA A 132 7.70 -4.71 4.45
N LEU A 133 8.20 -5.94 4.53
CA LEU A 133 8.52 -6.79 3.38
C LEU A 133 7.34 -7.03 2.42
N PRO A 134 6.11 -7.37 2.87
CA PRO A 134 4.99 -7.59 1.96
C PRO A 134 4.61 -6.34 1.17
N LEU A 135 4.67 -5.17 1.80
CA LEU A 135 4.40 -3.87 1.16
C LEU A 135 5.51 -3.46 0.21
N LEU A 136 6.78 -3.72 0.57
CA LEU A 136 7.92 -3.50 -0.32
C LEU A 136 7.82 -4.35 -1.59
N LEU A 137 7.60 -5.65 -1.43
CA LEU A 137 7.47 -6.58 -2.57
C LEU A 137 6.27 -6.21 -3.45
N GLY A 138 5.11 -5.94 -2.83
CA GLY A 138 3.92 -5.50 -3.54
C GLY A 138 4.13 -4.20 -4.29
N GLY A 139 4.73 -3.20 -3.62
CA GLY A 139 4.98 -1.89 -4.21
C GLY A 139 5.99 -1.92 -5.36
N VAL A 140 7.10 -2.64 -5.20
CA VAL A 140 8.09 -2.84 -6.27
C VAL A 140 7.49 -3.57 -7.46
N TRP A 141 6.67 -4.59 -7.23
CA TRP A 141 5.98 -5.30 -8.29
C TRP A 141 5.02 -4.39 -9.08
N MET A 142 4.26 -3.54 -8.38
CA MET A 142 3.37 -2.56 -9.01
C MET A 142 4.11 -1.52 -9.84
N MET A 143 5.30 -1.11 -9.43
CA MET A 143 6.12 -0.14 -10.18
C MET A 143 6.75 -0.73 -11.45
N LYS A 144 6.94 -2.06 -11.51
CA LYS A 144 7.61 -2.74 -12.63
C LYS A 144 6.68 -3.10 -13.80
N ARG A 145 5.37 -3.16 -13.58
CA ARG A 145 4.36 -3.40 -14.63
C ARG A 145 3.88 -2.08 -15.24
#